data_AF-A0A848XWC3-F1
#
_entry.id   AF-A0A848XWC3-F1
#
_cell.length_a   1.000
_cell.length_b   1.000
_cell.length_c   1.000
_cell.angle_alpha   90.00
_cell.angle_beta   90.00
_cell.angle_gamma   90.00
#
_symmetry.space_group_name_H-M   'P 1'
#
loop_
_entity.id
_entity.type
_entity.pdbx_description
1 polymer ?
#
loop_
_entity_poly.entity_id
_entity_poly.type
_entity_poly.pdbx_seq_one_letter_code
_entity_poly.pdbx_strand_id
1 'polypeptide(L)'
;MSGSHIVGIALVVLGALAAVFPTWFGPLTGGPEPPGDVFEAVERRVRGGMLLGVGLCFIALTALRPWSTSIPTAVFYVMAGALAARLLGLLVDGAVPKQWLLVAVEAVVMAVAALWLWRSSGSA
;
A
#
# COMPACT_ATOMS: atom_id res chain seq x y z
N MET A 1 -0.08 23.90 7.45
CA MET A 1 -0.23 22.43 7.26
C MET A 1 -0.45 21.80 8.62
N SER A 2 -1.41 20.88 8.77
CA SER A 2 -1.59 20.16 10.04
C SER A 2 -0.39 19.22 10.28
N GLY A 3 -0.11 18.88 11.55
CA GLY A 3 0.95 17.94 11.89
C GLY A 3 0.75 16.55 11.24
N SER A 4 -0.51 16.11 11.07
CA SER A 4 -0.83 14.85 10.40
C SER A 4 -0.40 14.80 8.94
N HIS A 5 -0.54 15.91 8.19
CA HIS A 5 -0.10 15.96 6.79
C HIS A 5 1.43 15.89 6.68
N ILE A 6 2.17 16.48 7.61
CA ILE A 6 3.64 16.43 7.62
C ILE A 6 4.10 14.98 7.86
N VAL A 7 3.50 14.30 8.85
CA VAL A 7 3.76 12.87 9.10
C VAL A 7 3.37 12.03 7.90
N GLY A 8 2.20 12.30 7.29
CA GLY A 8 1.75 11.61 6.09
C GLY A 8 2.72 11.75 4.92
N ILE A 9 3.21 12.95 4.65
CA ILE A 9 4.22 13.20 3.60
C ILE A 9 5.50 12.42 3.90
N ALA A 10 6.00 12.45 5.13
CA ALA A 10 7.19 11.70 5.52
C ALA A 10 7.01 10.19 5.30
N LEU A 11 5.85 9.64 5.65
CA LEU A 11 5.51 8.23 5.45
C LEU A 11 5.35 7.86 3.97
N VAL A 12 4.76 8.73 3.15
CA VAL A 12 4.66 8.52 1.70
C VAL A 12 6.06 8.44 1.08
N VAL A 13 6.93 9.39 1.41
CA VAL A 13 8.32 9.41 0.92
C VAL A 13 9.06 8.15 1.38
N LEU A 14 8.96 7.81 2.67
CA LEU A 14 9.63 6.64 3.23
C LEU A 14 9.12 5.33 2.62
N GLY A 15 7.80 5.18 2.45
CA GLY A 15 7.20 4.01 1.81
C GLY A 15 7.57 3.88 0.34
N ALA A 16 7.62 4.99 -0.41
CA ALA A 16 8.07 5.00 -1.79
C ALA A 16 9.54 4.55 -1.90
N LEU A 17 10.42 5.11 -1.05
CA LEU A 17 11.82 4.69 -1.00
C LEU A 17 11.96 3.22 -0.60
N ALA A 18 11.16 2.72 0.34
CA ALA A 18 11.15 1.32 0.74
C ALA A 18 10.64 0.37 -0.35
N ALA A 19 9.71 0.82 -1.21
CA ALA A 19 9.24 0.04 -2.36
C ALA A 19 10.27 -0.02 -3.50
N VAL A 20 10.99 1.09 -3.74
CA VAL A 20 11.99 1.19 -4.82
C VAL A 20 13.32 0.55 -4.41
N PHE A 21 13.77 0.82 -3.18
CA PHE A 21 15.03 0.35 -2.60
C PHE A 21 14.78 -0.52 -1.35
N PRO A 22 14.15 -1.69 -1.50
CA PRO A 22 13.78 -2.54 -0.36
C PRO A 22 14.99 -3.02 0.46
N THR A 23 16.18 -3.09 -0.16
CA THR A 23 17.45 -3.46 0.49
C THR A 23 17.90 -2.45 1.53
N TRP A 24 17.70 -1.14 1.29
CA TRP A 24 18.05 -0.08 2.24
C TRP A 24 17.20 -0.16 3.52
N PHE A 25 15.99 -0.67 3.40
CA PHE A 25 15.06 -0.87 4.50
C PHE A 25 15.03 -2.32 4.96
N GLY A 26 16.15 -3.03 4.78
CA GLY A 26 16.21 -4.46 5.00
C GLY A 26 15.69 -4.95 6.35
N PRO A 27 16.03 -4.28 7.48
CA PRO A 27 15.50 -4.62 8.80
C PRO A 27 13.98 -4.43 8.95
N LEU A 28 13.40 -3.47 8.24
CA LEU A 28 11.98 -3.13 8.33
C LEU A 28 11.11 -3.94 7.36
N THR A 29 11.69 -4.37 6.25
CA THR A 29 10.98 -5.07 5.18
C THR A 29 11.20 -6.58 5.17
N GLY A 30 12.16 -7.13 5.93
CA GLY A 30 12.23 -8.59 6.15
C GLY A 30 13.58 -9.31 6.21
N GLY A 31 14.68 -8.72 6.69
CA GLY A 31 15.89 -9.49 7.07
C GLY A 31 16.89 -9.84 5.95
N PRO A 32 18.02 -10.51 6.27
CA PRO A 32 19.30 -10.39 5.56
C PRO A 32 19.28 -10.89 4.10
N GLU A 33 20.14 -10.30 3.26
CA GLU A 33 20.35 -10.65 1.86
C GLU A 33 21.02 -12.03 1.67
N PRO A 34 20.77 -12.75 0.55
CA PRO A 34 19.89 -12.40 -0.57
C PRO A 34 18.48 -13.04 -0.44
N PRO A 35 17.44 -12.46 -1.08
CA PRO A 35 16.13 -13.10 -1.18
C PRO A 35 16.26 -14.49 -1.82
N GLY A 36 15.58 -15.48 -1.24
CA GLY A 36 15.68 -16.86 -1.70
C GLY A 36 15.02 -17.10 -3.06
N ASP A 37 14.08 -16.24 -3.46
CA ASP A 37 13.32 -16.34 -4.71
C ASP A 37 12.71 -14.98 -5.15
N VAL A 38 12.31 -14.88 -6.43
CA VAL A 38 11.64 -13.71 -7.04
C VAL A 38 10.37 -13.33 -6.28
N PHE A 39 9.64 -14.32 -5.77
CA PHE A 39 8.44 -14.09 -4.98
C PHE A 39 8.72 -13.24 -3.72
N GLU A 40 9.78 -13.59 -3.00
CA GLU A 40 10.17 -12.93 -1.75
C GLU A 40 10.69 -11.51 -1.99
N ALA A 41 11.42 -11.30 -3.10
CA ALA A 41 11.86 -9.97 -3.52
C ALA A 41 10.68 -9.01 -3.73
N VAL A 42 9.62 -9.46 -4.41
CA VAL A 42 8.42 -8.64 -4.63
C VAL A 42 7.65 -8.41 -3.33
N GLU A 43 7.48 -9.41 -2.47
CA GLU A 43 6.79 -9.22 -1.19
C GLU A 43 7.48 -8.18 -0.30
N ARG A 44 8.81 -8.10 -0.36
CA ARG A 44 9.58 -7.08 0.37
C ARG A 44 9.24 -5.67 -0.09
N ARG A 45 9.09 -5.45 -1.40
CA ARG A 45 8.64 -4.17 -1.96
C ARG A 45 7.20 -3.86 -1.57
N VAL A 46 6.32 -4.85 -1.58
CA VAL A 46 4.92 -4.71 -1.17
C VAL A 46 4.81 -4.19 0.27
N ARG A 47 5.65 -4.66 1.18
CA ARG A 47 5.71 -4.13 2.56
C ARG A 47 6.07 -2.64 2.60
N GLY A 48 7.00 -2.19 1.74
CA GLY A 48 7.29 -0.77 1.53
C GLY A 48 6.09 0.00 0.94
N GLY A 49 5.38 -0.61 -0.02
CA GLY A 49 4.14 -0.08 -0.58
C GLY A 49 3.02 0.09 0.45
N MET A 50 2.90 -0.83 1.41
CA MET A 50 1.94 -0.70 2.51
C MET A 50 2.25 0.52 3.39
N LEU A 51 3.52 0.78 3.69
CA LEU A 51 3.95 2.00 4.39
C LEU A 51 3.58 3.28 3.62
N LEU A 52 3.76 3.28 2.30
CA LEU A 52 3.32 4.38 1.44
C LEU A 52 1.81 4.60 1.58
N GLY A 53 1.02 3.52 1.51
CA GLY A 53 -0.43 3.57 1.64
C GLY A 53 -0.89 4.10 3.00
N VAL A 54 -0.20 3.79 4.10
CA VAL A 54 -0.44 4.40 5.41
C VAL A 54 -0.14 5.89 5.40
N GLY A 55 0.93 6.33 4.74
CA GLY A 55 1.23 7.76 4.57
C GLY A 55 0.11 8.50 3.83
N LEU A 56 -0.43 7.91 2.77
CA LEU A 56 -1.58 8.45 2.04
C LEU A 56 -2.82 8.54 2.93
N CYS A 57 -3.04 7.58 3.82
CA CYS A 57 -4.16 7.64 4.79
C CYS A 57 -4.08 8.88 5.68
N PHE A 58 -2.89 9.22 6.19
CA PHE A 58 -2.72 10.42 7.05
C PHE A 58 -2.89 11.75 6.30
N ILE A 59 -2.74 11.73 4.97
CA ILE A 59 -3.02 12.90 4.11
C ILE A 59 -4.50 12.98 3.77
N ALA A 60 -5.12 11.84 3.43
CA ALA A 60 -6.50 11.79 2.95
C ALA A 60 -7.55 11.84 4.06
N LEU A 61 -7.24 11.29 5.25
CA LEU A 61 -8.15 11.26 6.39
C LEU A 61 -7.88 12.42 7.34
N THR A 62 -8.63 13.51 7.15
CA THR A 62 -8.59 14.68 8.03
C THR A 62 -9.45 14.50 9.29
N ALA A 63 -10.38 13.54 9.28
CA ALA A 63 -11.23 13.18 10.40
C ALA A 63 -11.48 11.65 10.42
N LEU A 64 -11.46 11.06 11.63
CA LEU A 64 -11.70 9.62 11.80
C LEU A 64 -13.18 9.24 11.77
N ARG A 65 -14.07 10.21 12.02
CA ARG A 65 -15.52 10.04 11.90
C ARG A 65 -16.05 10.86 10.71
N PRO A 66 -17.06 10.36 9.99
CA PRO A 66 -17.77 9.09 10.22
C PRO A 66 -16.99 7.84 9.78
N TRP A 67 -17.14 6.74 10.51
CA TRP A 67 -16.43 5.47 10.25
C TRP A 67 -16.83 4.81 8.92
N SER A 68 -18.01 5.16 8.39
CA SER A 68 -18.50 4.66 7.12
C SER A 68 -17.67 5.12 5.92
N THR A 69 -16.90 6.19 6.06
CA THR A 69 -16.00 6.70 5.00
C THR A 69 -14.54 6.50 5.39
N SER A 70 -14.17 6.72 6.66
CA SER A 70 -12.76 6.66 7.08
C SER A 70 -12.15 5.25 6.95
N ILE A 71 -12.88 4.21 7.35
CA ILE A 71 -12.42 2.82 7.23
C ILE A 71 -12.18 2.41 5.78
N PRO A 72 -13.16 2.49 4.86
CA PRO A 72 -12.93 2.04 3.50
C PRO A 72 -11.93 2.93 2.75
N THR A 73 -11.81 4.22 3.07
CA THR A 73 -10.72 5.07 2.54
C THR A 73 -9.34 4.60 3.01
N ALA A 74 -9.18 4.25 4.30
CA ALA A 74 -7.91 3.73 4.80
C ALA A 74 -7.52 2.42 4.10
N VAL A 75 -8.48 1.49 4.00
CA VAL A 75 -8.27 0.22 3.29
C VAL A 75 -7.87 0.48 1.84
N PHE A 76 -8.57 1.37 1.15
CA PHE A 76 -8.30 1.68 -0.25
C PHE A 76 -6.87 2.20 -0.46
N TYR A 77 -6.40 3.15 0.34
CA TYR A 77 -5.06 3.71 0.19
C TYR A 77 -3.94 2.75 0.59
N VAL A 78 -4.13 1.96 1.66
CA VAL A 78 -3.16 0.90 2.03
C VAL A 78 -3.04 -0.13 0.92
N MET A 79 -4.16 -0.60 0.38
CA MET A 79 -4.17 -1.59 -0.69
C MET A 79 -3.64 -1.01 -2.01
N ALA A 80 -3.91 0.27 -2.31
CA ALA A 80 -3.35 0.94 -3.48
C ALA A 80 -1.82 1.01 -3.41
N GLY A 81 -1.26 1.33 -2.23
CA GLY A 81 0.18 1.32 -2.03
C GLY A 81 0.80 -0.07 -2.18
N ALA A 82 0.17 -1.09 -1.59
CA ALA A 82 0.58 -2.49 -1.73
C ALA A 82 0.55 -2.96 -3.19
N LEU A 83 -0.56 -2.71 -3.90
CA LEU A 83 -0.74 -3.07 -5.30
C LEU A 83 0.27 -2.35 -6.21
N ALA A 84 0.46 -1.04 -6.03
CA ALA A 84 1.43 -0.28 -6.80
C ALA A 84 2.86 -0.82 -6.62
N ALA A 85 3.25 -1.14 -5.39
CA ALA A 85 4.56 -1.73 -5.11
C ALA A 85 4.68 -3.17 -5.65
N ARG A 86 3.59 -3.95 -5.66
CA ARG A 86 3.56 -5.28 -6.27
C ARG A 86 3.77 -5.19 -7.78
N LEU A 87 3.06 -4.27 -8.45
CA LEU A 87 3.21 -4.02 -9.88
C LEU A 87 4.62 -3.55 -10.23
N LEU A 88 5.21 -2.70 -9.39
CA LEU A 88 6.62 -2.31 -9.51
C LEU A 88 7.55 -3.53 -9.37
N GLY A 89 7.34 -4.37 -8.36
CA GLY A 89 8.13 -5.58 -8.16
C GLY A 89 8.01 -6.59 -9.31
N LEU A 90 6.80 -6.79 -9.84
CA LEU A 90 6.53 -7.60 -11.03
C LEU A 90 7.32 -7.09 -12.25
N LEU A 91 7.42 -5.76 -12.40
CA LEU A 91 8.13 -5.13 -13.50
C LEU A 91 9.66 -5.18 -13.35
N VAL A 92 10.17 -5.11 -12.12
CA VAL A 92 11.62 -5.06 -11.84
C VAL A 92 12.22 -6.45 -11.63
N ASP A 93 11.59 -7.29 -10.81
CA ASP A 93 12.12 -8.58 -10.38
C ASP A 93 11.55 -9.75 -11.20
N GLY A 94 10.47 -9.52 -11.96
CA GLY A 94 9.82 -10.50 -12.83
C GLY A 94 8.50 -11.03 -12.27
N ALA A 95 7.74 -11.70 -13.14
CA ALA A 95 6.38 -12.15 -12.83
C ALA A 95 6.26 -13.65 -12.57
N VAL A 96 5.68 -13.99 -11.42
CA VAL A 96 5.34 -15.37 -11.04
C VAL A 96 3.82 -15.55 -11.05
N PRO A 97 3.25 -16.69 -11.52
CA PRO A 97 1.79 -16.89 -11.58
C PRO A 97 1.07 -16.62 -10.26
N LYS A 98 1.66 -16.99 -9.12
CA LYS A 98 1.12 -16.73 -7.78
C LYS A 98 0.96 -15.24 -7.47
N GLN A 99 1.81 -14.37 -8.02
CA GLN A 99 1.71 -12.93 -7.80
C GLN A 99 0.51 -12.31 -8.52
N TRP A 100 0.13 -12.83 -9.70
CA TRP A 100 -1.08 -12.40 -10.40
C TRP A 100 -2.36 -12.74 -9.62
N LEU A 101 -2.38 -13.88 -8.93
CA LEU A 101 -3.47 -14.19 -8.00
C LEU A 101 -3.54 -13.15 -6.87
N LEU A 102 -2.40 -12.76 -6.30
CA LEU A 102 -2.36 -11.74 -5.25
C LEU A 102 -2.75 -10.35 -5.77
N VAL A 103 -2.34 -9.98 -6.99
CA VAL A 103 -2.82 -8.77 -7.67
C VAL A 103 -4.34 -8.79 -7.80
N ALA A 104 -4.92 -9.92 -8.23
CA ALA A 104 -6.36 -10.06 -8.36
C ALA A 104 -7.08 -9.91 -7.00
N VAL A 105 -6.53 -10.53 -5.94
CA VAL A 105 -7.06 -10.38 -4.57
C VAL A 105 -6.99 -8.92 -4.12
N GLU A 106 -5.86 -8.25 -4.31
CA GLU A 106 -5.69 -6.84 -3.94
C GLU A 106 -6.67 -5.94 -4.69
N ALA A 107 -6.85 -6.17 -5.99
CA ALA A 107 -7.80 -5.45 -6.82
C ALA A 107 -9.25 -5.68 -6.37
N VAL A 108 -9.62 -6.91 -6.00
CA VAL A 108 -10.97 -7.23 -5.48
C VAL A 108 -11.21 -6.51 -4.16
N VAL A 109 -10.25 -6.52 -3.23
CA VAL A 109 -10.37 -5.80 -1.95
C VAL A 109 -10.53 -4.29 -2.20
N MET A 110 -9.74 -3.72 -3.12
CA MET A 110 -9.88 -2.32 -3.52
C MET A 110 -11.26 -2.03 -4.15
N ALA A 111 -11.76 -2.91 -5.00
CA ALA A 111 -13.08 -2.76 -5.61
C ALA A 111 -14.20 -2.79 -4.58
N VAL A 112 -14.12 -3.68 -3.57
CA VAL A 112 -15.08 -3.73 -2.46
C VAL A 112 -15.02 -2.44 -1.62
N ALA A 113 -13.82 -1.94 -1.30
CA ALA A 113 -13.65 -0.68 -0.57
C ALA A 113 -14.20 0.52 -1.37
N ALA A 114 -13.95 0.56 -2.68
CA ALA A 114 -14.49 1.59 -3.56
C ALA A 114 -16.02 1.53 -3.67
N LEU A 115 -16.58 0.33 -3.78
CA LEU A 115 -18.03 0.12 -3.81
C LEU A 115 -18.69 0.56 -2.50
N TRP A 116 -18.07 0.23 -1.36
CA TRP A 116 -18.51 0.71 -0.05
C TRP A 116 -18.52 2.24 -0.03
N LEU A 117 -17.40 2.88 -0.40
CA LEU A 117 -17.31 4.34 -0.43
C LEU A 117 -18.41 4.96 -1.29
N TRP A 118 -18.58 4.46 -2.52
CA TRP A 118 -19.64 4.92 -3.41
C TRP A 118 -21.03 4.85 -2.76
N ARG A 119 -21.34 3.74 -2.09
CA ARG A 119 -22.63 3.55 -1.41
C ARG A 119 -22.79 4.46 -0.19
N SER A 120 -21.72 4.70 0.55
CA SER A 120 -21.71 5.62 1.70
C SER A 120 -21.82 7.09 1.28
N SER A 121 -21.33 7.46 0.09
CA SER A 121 -21.39 8.81 -0.47
C SER A 121 -22.70 9.10 -1.20
N GLY A 122 -23.37 8.07 -1.75
CA GLY A 122 -24.66 8.21 -2.44
C GLY A 122 -25.90 8.20 -1.55
N SER A 123 -25.72 8.21 -0.22
CA SER A 123 -26.82 8.26 0.77
C SER A 123 -27.05 9.69 1.31
N ALA A 124 -26.53 10.71 0.63
CA ALA A 124 -26.67 12.12 0.97
C ALA A 124 -27.62 12.85 0.00
#